data_AF-A0A7X9J6E7-F1
#
_entry.id   AF-A0A7X9J6E7-F1
#
_cell.length_a   1.000
_cell.length_b   1.000
_cell.length_c   1.000
_cell.angle_alpha   90.00
_cell.angle_beta   90.00
_cell.angle_gamma   90.00
#
_symmetry.space_group_name_H-M   'P 1'
#
loop_
_entity.id
_entity.type
_entity.pdbx_description
1 polymer ?
#
loop_
_entity_poly.entity_id
_entity_poly.type
_entity_poly.pdbx_seq_one_letter_code
_entity_poly.pdbx_strand_id
1 'polypeptide(L)'
;MSTNYHDPIEYGSPADDNTFNTPLSQLDEAISNLKTEKDEELADILNVTIQQVQLSGTVQAGTTKLNFTGAGVSGSYNAAAKTLTLTFTGGGGGGDGGHVIQIDGVDAAVRSRINFLTTNGLLAIDNSENDSTDVDIDLEGMIQEAMKTLVFGSTVELTISSGSITPSQTYHTVDTQSDDAIDDLTTIDAGLDGQLLVIRPANDGRSVILRNGAGNIRCVGNVDIPLEFCILIYDATLEAWLALQGGGSGSPAADLNQIYALI
;
A
#
# COMPACT_ATOMS: atom_id res chain seq x y z
N MET A 1 55.75 -26.93 -28.81
CA MET A 1 55.80 -26.34 -30.15
C MET A 1 56.49 -27.34 -31.04
N SER A 2 55.74 -28.09 -31.84
CA SER A 2 56.34 -28.78 -32.99
C SER A 2 56.92 -27.70 -33.90
N THR A 3 58.15 -27.89 -34.34
CA THR A 3 58.80 -26.93 -35.23
C THR A 3 58.33 -27.21 -36.65
N ASN A 4 57.36 -26.42 -37.13
CA ASN A 4 56.78 -26.53 -38.49
C ASN A 4 57.77 -26.02 -39.55
N TYR A 5 58.91 -26.68 -39.68
CA TYR A 5 59.86 -26.42 -40.76
C TYR A 5 59.89 -27.63 -41.70
N HIS A 6 59.90 -27.36 -43.00
CA HIS A 6 60.28 -28.35 -43.99
C HIS A 6 61.79 -28.26 -44.21
N ASP A 7 62.40 -29.36 -44.61
CA ASP A 7 63.81 -29.36 -44.97
C ASP A 7 64.01 -28.53 -46.25
N PRO A 8 64.89 -27.52 -46.26
CA PRO A 8 65.16 -26.72 -47.45
C PRO A 8 65.69 -27.61 -48.58
N ILE A 9 65.24 -27.36 -49.81
CA ILE A 9 65.83 -28.01 -50.99
C ILE A 9 67.23 -27.41 -51.22
N GLU A 10 68.26 -28.26 -51.22
CA GLU A 10 69.63 -27.81 -51.48
C GLU A 10 69.79 -27.28 -52.92
N TYR A 11 70.61 -26.24 -53.07
CA TYR A 11 70.87 -25.63 -54.36
C TYR A 11 71.61 -26.61 -55.30
N GLY A 12 70.99 -26.92 -56.44
CA GLY A 12 71.54 -27.85 -57.43
C GLY A 12 71.04 -29.29 -57.32
N SER A 13 70.12 -29.57 -56.40
CA SER A 13 69.49 -30.90 -56.29
C SER A 13 68.74 -31.30 -57.57
N PRO A 14 68.78 -32.59 -57.95
CA PRO A 14 68.06 -33.10 -59.11
C PRO A 14 66.55 -32.87 -58.96
N ALA A 15 65.89 -32.53 -60.06
CA ALA A 15 64.43 -32.35 -60.08
C ALA A 15 63.72 -33.72 -60.13
N ASP A 16 63.82 -34.48 -59.05
CA ASP A 16 63.16 -35.77 -58.88
C ASP A 16 62.05 -35.73 -57.84
N ASP A 17 61.23 -36.78 -57.83
CA ASP A 17 60.09 -36.94 -56.93
C ASP A 17 60.52 -36.86 -55.46
N ASN A 18 61.72 -37.33 -55.10
CA ASN A 18 62.18 -37.32 -53.71
C ASN A 18 62.54 -35.91 -53.25
N THR A 19 63.10 -35.08 -54.14
CA THR A 19 63.56 -33.72 -53.86
C THR A 19 62.39 -32.75 -53.64
N PHE A 20 61.26 -32.96 -54.34
CA PHE A 20 60.08 -32.09 -54.21
C PHE A 20 58.96 -32.67 -53.33
N ASN A 21 58.69 -33.98 -53.40
CA ASN A 21 57.55 -34.54 -52.67
C ASN A 21 57.83 -34.67 -51.18
N THR A 22 59.09 -34.80 -50.76
CA THR A 22 59.43 -34.88 -49.33
C THR A 22 59.13 -33.55 -48.60
N PRO A 23 59.64 -32.37 -49.04
CA PRO A 23 59.27 -31.10 -48.41
C PRO A 23 57.78 -30.76 -48.53
N LEU A 24 57.13 -31.14 -49.63
CA LEU A 24 55.68 -30.94 -49.80
C LEU A 24 54.87 -31.82 -48.84
N SER A 25 55.27 -33.08 -48.62
CA SER A 25 54.60 -33.95 -47.64
C SER A 25 54.75 -33.45 -46.20
N GLN A 26 55.91 -32.86 -45.85
CA GLN A 26 56.14 -32.23 -44.56
C GLN A 26 55.23 -31.01 -44.36
N LEU A 27 55.01 -30.23 -45.43
CA LEU A 27 54.09 -29.10 -45.41
C LEU A 27 52.63 -29.54 -45.25
N ASP A 28 52.21 -30.59 -45.97
CA ASP A 28 50.86 -31.15 -45.87
C ASP A 28 50.58 -31.68 -44.46
N GLU A 29 51.55 -32.37 -43.85
CA GLU A 29 51.47 -32.85 -42.47
C GLU A 29 51.36 -31.68 -41.46
N ALA A 30 52.18 -30.64 -41.63
CA ALA A 30 52.11 -29.45 -40.79
C ALA A 30 50.76 -28.72 -40.89
N ILE A 31 50.20 -28.59 -42.10
CA ILE A 31 48.87 -28.01 -42.31
C ILE A 31 47.78 -28.87 -41.68
N SER A 32 47.89 -30.19 -41.79
CA SER A 32 46.95 -31.13 -41.17
C SER A 32 46.95 -30.99 -39.65
N ASN A 33 48.13 -30.92 -39.03
CA ASN A 33 48.27 -30.78 -37.58
C ASN A 33 47.66 -29.46 -37.07
N LEU A 34 47.88 -28.35 -37.79
CA LEU A 34 47.30 -27.05 -37.43
C LEU A 34 45.76 -27.05 -37.47
N LYS A 35 45.14 -27.81 -38.39
CA LYS A 35 43.68 -27.94 -38.45
C LYS A 35 43.16 -28.69 -37.24
N THR A 36 43.77 -29.83 -36.91
CA THR A 36 43.38 -30.64 -35.74
C THR A 36 43.50 -29.84 -34.44
N GLU A 37 44.62 -29.14 -34.23
CA GLU A 37 44.81 -28.30 -33.03
C GLU A 37 43.73 -27.20 -32.92
N LYS A 38 43.33 -26.60 -34.05
CA LYS A 38 42.28 -25.58 -34.06
C LYS A 38 40.88 -26.13 -33.84
N ASP A 39 40.59 -27.33 -34.35
CA ASP A 39 39.32 -28.00 -34.13
C ASP A 39 39.16 -28.43 -32.66
N GLU A 40 40.25 -28.87 -32.02
CA GLU A 40 40.27 -29.17 -30.57
C GLU A 40 40.08 -27.91 -29.73
N GLU A 41 40.77 -26.80 -30.05
CA GLU A 41 40.59 -25.51 -29.36
C GLU A 41 39.15 -24.99 -29.50
N LEU A 42 38.57 -25.13 -30.70
CA LEU A 42 37.18 -24.72 -30.95
C LEU A 42 36.18 -25.61 -30.20
N ALA A 43 36.42 -26.92 -30.12
CA ALA A 43 35.59 -27.84 -29.34
C ALA A 43 35.63 -27.53 -27.84
N ASP A 44 36.80 -27.18 -27.31
CA ASP A 44 36.95 -26.75 -25.91
C ASP A 44 36.23 -25.42 -25.64
N ILE A 45 36.37 -24.42 -26.53
CA ILE A 45 35.64 -23.15 -26.40
C ILE A 45 34.12 -23.35 -26.46
N LEU A 46 33.64 -24.19 -27.39
CA LEU A 46 32.21 -24.54 -27.50
C LEU A 46 31.72 -25.26 -26.25
N ASN A 47 32.49 -26.22 -25.71
CA ASN A 47 32.13 -26.93 -24.48
C ASN A 47 32.10 -26.00 -23.26
N VAL A 48 33.06 -25.07 -23.13
CA VAL A 48 33.05 -24.05 -22.07
C VAL A 48 31.85 -23.12 -22.20
N THR A 49 31.51 -22.70 -23.42
CA THR A 49 30.38 -21.80 -23.67
C THR A 49 29.04 -22.49 -23.41
N ILE A 50 28.89 -23.76 -23.80
CA ILE A 50 27.67 -24.55 -23.55
C ILE A 50 27.52 -24.91 -22.07
N GLN A 51 28.60 -25.24 -21.36
CA GLN A 51 28.53 -25.47 -19.90
C GLN A 51 28.24 -24.20 -19.09
N GLN A 52 28.67 -23.02 -19.56
CA GLN A 52 28.27 -21.74 -18.96
C GLN A 52 26.82 -21.37 -19.26
N VAL A 53 26.24 -21.88 -20.35
CA VAL A 53 24.86 -21.61 -20.77
C VAL A 53 23.88 -22.69 -20.28
N GLN A 54 24.33 -23.90 -19.95
CA GLN A 54 23.60 -24.73 -18.99
C GLN A 54 23.57 -23.96 -17.68
N LEU A 55 22.37 -23.61 -17.20
CA LEU A 55 22.13 -22.94 -15.93
C LEU A 55 22.50 -23.85 -14.72
N SER A 56 23.73 -24.29 -14.65
CA SER A 56 24.40 -24.81 -13.46
C SER A 56 25.35 -23.73 -12.95
N GLY A 57 24.84 -22.51 -12.75
CA GLY A 57 25.58 -21.47 -12.06
C GLY A 57 25.84 -21.91 -10.62
N THR A 58 27.11 -21.89 -10.21
CA THR A 58 27.51 -21.98 -8.81
C THR A 58 26.66 -20.99 -8.01
N VAL A 59 25.90 -21.49 -7.04
CA VAL A 59 25.06 -20.65 -6.17
C VAL A 59 26.01 -19.78 -5.35
N GLN A 60 26.05 -18.48 -5.67
CA GLN A 60 26.75 -17.51 -4.83
C GLN A 60 26.04 -17.50 -3.48
N ALA A 61 26.72 -17.97 -2.42
CA ALA A 61 26.18 -17.90 -1.08
C ALA A 61 25.86 -16.44 -0.75
N GLY A 62 24.57 -16.14 -0.49
CA GLY A 62 24.12 -14.80 -0.12
C GLY A 62 23.21 -14.09 -1.13
N THR A 63 22.93 -14.64 -2.31
CA THR A 63 21.88 -14.08 -3.18
C THR A 63 20.55 -14.79 -2.93
N THR A 64 19.52 -14.05 -2.51
CA THR A 64 18.13 -14.50 -2.42
C THR A 64 17.62 -14.87 -3.82
N LYS A 65 17.70 -16.16 -4.16
CA LYS A 65 17.13 -16.65 -5.42
C LYS A 65 15.62 -16.80 -5.26
N LEU A 66 14.90 -16.25 -6.23
CA LEU A 66 13.52 -16.65 -6.50
C LEU A 66 13.60 -18.03 -7.15
N ASN A 67 13.18 -19.05 -6.42
CA ASN A 67 13.18 -20.42 -6.91
C ASN A 67 11.80 -20.73 -7.47
N PHE A 68 11.75 -21.10 -8.75
CA PHE A 68 10.52 -21.43 -9.44
C PHE A 68 10.51 -22.93 -9.70
N THR A 69 9.86 -23.68 -8.81
CA THR A 69 9.74 -25.14 -8.88
C THR A 69 8.29 -25.55 -9.10
N GLY A 70 8.07 -26.67 -9.80
CA GLY A 70 6.73 -27.18 -10.12
C GLY A 70 6.55 -27.51 -11.61
N ALA A 71 5.65 -28.43 -11.93
CA ALA A 71 5.29 -28.72 -13.31
C ALA A 71 4.57 -27.50 -13.93
N GLY A 72 4.81 -27.22 -15.21
CA GLY A 72 4.21 -26.07 -15.91
C GLY A 72 4.94 -24.73 -15.71
N VAL A 73 6.10 -24.70 -15.04
CA VAL A 73 7.00 -23.53 -15.05
C VAL A 73 7.97 -23.65 -16.21
N SER A 74 7.99 -22.66 -17.10
CA SER A 74 8.96 -22.55 -18.19
C SER A 74 9.59 -21.16 -18.21
N GLY A 75 10.83 -21.05 -18.70
CA GLY A 75 11.55 -19.78 -18.81
C GLY A 75 12.17 -19.61 -20.19
N SER A 76 12.08 -18.41 -20.74
CA SER A 76 12.76 -18.02 -21.97
C SER A 76 13.58 -16.77 -21.70
N TYR A 77 14.89 -16.84 -21.96
CA TYR A 77 15.78 -15.69 -21.85
C TYR A 77 15.98 -15.04 -23.23
N ASN A 78 15.62 -13.77 -23.35
CA ASN A 78 15.90 -12.95 -24.51
C ASN A 78 17.21 -12.17 -24.29
N ALA A 79 18.29 -12.64 -24.92
CA ALA A 79 19.63 -12.06 -24.77
C ALA A 79 19.75 -10.63 -25.32
N ALA A 80 19.00 -10.29 -26.37
CA ALA A 80 19.04 -8.96 -26.98
C ALA A 80 18.34 -7.92 -26.08
N ALA A 81 17.21 -8.30 -25.47
CA ALA A 81 16.48 -7.45 -24.54
C ALA A 81 17.01 -7.52 -23.09
N LYS A 82 17.89 -8.49 -22.79
CA LYS A 82 18.33 -8.83 -21.42
C LYS A 82 17.16 -9.10 -20.47
N THR A 83 16.12 -9.73 -20.97
CA THR A 83 14.91 -10.06 -20.20
C THR A 83 14.75 -11.58 -20.07
N LEU A 84 14.43 -12.04 -18.87
CA LEU A 84 13.99 -13.41 -18.61
C LEU A 84 12.47 -13.39 -18.46
N THR A 85 11.76 -14.04 -19.38
CA THR A 85 10.32 -14.23 -19.30
C THR A 85 10.03 -15.61 -18.74
N LEU A 86 9.35 -15.68 -17.60
CA LEU A 86 8.89 -16.92 -16.99
C LEU A 86 7.40 -17.08 -17.29
N THR A 87 7.02 -18.22 -17.85
CA THR A 87 5.63 -18.56 -18.20
C THR A 87 5.18 -19.72 -17.33
N PHE A 88 4.09 -19.50 -16.60
CA PHE A 88 3.41 -20.49 -15.79
C PHE A 88 2.20 -20.98 -16.57
N THR A 89 2.21 -22.23 -17.04
CA THR A 89 1.11 -22.82 -17.81
C THR A 89 0.31 -23.75 -16.91
N GLY A 90 -0.99 -23.49 -16.76
CA GLY A 90 -1.92 -24.20 -15.87
C GLY A 90 -2.26 -25.65 -16.24
N GLY A 91 -1.36 -26.39 -16.91
CA GLY A 91 -1.59 -27.78 -17.36
C GLY A 91 -0.84 -28.86 -16.57
N GLY A 92 -0.13 -28.51 -15.50
CA GLY A 92 0.85 -29.40 -14.85
C GLY A 92 0.40 -30.00 -13.51
N GLY A 93 -0.60 -30.86 -13.50
CA GLY A 93 -0.83 -31.83 -12.40
C GLY A 93 -2.04 -31.56 -11.51
N GLY A 94 -3.07 -32.41 -11.62
CA GLY A 94 -4.32 -32.33 -10.88
C GLY A 94 -4.19 -32.69 -9.38
N GLY A 95 -3.63 -31.79 -8.59
CA GLY A 95 -3.79 -31.81 -7.14
C GLY A 95 -3.34 -30.49 -6.54
N ASP A 96 -4.30 -29.68 -6.08
CA ASP A 96 -4.28 -28.54 -5.13
C ASP A 96 -3.06 -27.60 -5.04
N GLY A 97 -2.08 -27.72 -5.93
CA GLY A 97 -0.77 -27.11 -5.84
C GLY A 97 -0.62 -26.02 -6.89
N GLY A 98 -1.10 -24.83 -6.57
CA GLY A 98 -0.79 -23.62 -7.34
C GLY A 98 0.72 -23.37 -7.48
N HIS A 99 1.08 -22.51 -8.43
CA HIS A 99 2.47 -22.12 -8.63
C HIS A 99 2.97 -21.30 -7.42
N VAL A 100 4.00 -21.78 -6.71
CA VAL A 100 4.54 -21.09 -5.53
C VAL A 100 5.80 -20.34 -5.90
N ILE A 101 5.75 -19.00 -5.81
CA ILE A 101 6.94 -18.15 -5.88
C ILE A 101 7.57 -18.08 -4.48
N GLN A 102 8.76 -18.67 -4.31
CA GLN A 102 9.43 -18.79 -3.01
C GLN A 102 10.76 -18.02 -3.00
N ILE A 103 11.11 -17.45 -1.85
CA ILE A 103 12.47 -16.99 -1.56
C ILE A 103 13.21 -18.17 -0.92
N ASP A 104 14.24 -18.70 -1.58
CA ASP A 104 15.05 -19.79 -1.02
C ASP A 104 15.88 -19.32 0.19
N GLY A 105 16.05 -20.20 1.17
CA GLY A 105 16.93 -19.99 2.33
C GLY A 105 16.25 -19.53 3.61
N VAL A 106 14.92 -19.43 3.64
CA VAL A 106 14.14 -19.11 4.85
C VAL A 106 13.50 -20.39 5.42
N ASP A 107 13.69 -20.63 6.72
CA ASP A 107 13.08 -21.75 7.46
C ASP A 107 11.56 -21.79 7.24
N ALA A 108 10.98 -22.98 7.04
CA ALA A 108 9.55 -23.20 6.87
C ALA A 108 8.69 -22.58 7.98
N ALA A 109 9.21 -22.52 9.20
CA ALA A 109 8.53 -21.90 10.33
C ALA A 109 8.51 -20.36 10.27
N VAL A 110 9.34 -19.74 9.41
CA VAL A 110 9.51 -18.28 9.27
C VAL A 110 9.03 -17.78 7.90
N ARG A 111 8.51 -18.69 7.05
CA ARG A 111 7.96 -18.36 5.72
C ARG A 111 6.73 -17.47 5.85
N SER A 112 6.94 -16.17 5.85
CA SER A 112 5.95 -15.27 5.31
C SER A 112 6.01 -15.42 3.80
N ARG A 113 4.85 -15.66 3.17
CA ARG A 113 4.64 -15.50 1.71
C ARG A 113 5.14 -14.11 1.27
N ILE A 114 5.14 -13.76 -0.02
CA ILE A 114 5.41 -12.38 -0.47
C ILE A 114 4.71 -11.40 0.48
N ASN A 115 5.51 -10.76 1.34
CA ASN A 115 5.02 -10.21 2.58
C ASN A 115 4.80 -8.73 2.35
N PHE A 116 3.58 -8.33 2.02
CA PHE A 116 3.19 -6.92 2.02
C PHE A 116 3.02 -6.44 3.47
N LEU A 117 4.08 -6.60 4.30
CA LEU A 117 4.12 -6.11 5.67
C LEU A 117 4.00 -4.60 5.65
N THR A 118 2.82 -4.11 5.98
CA THR A 118 2.70 -2.92 6.78
C THR A 118 1.78 -3.24 7.95
N THR A 119 1.91 -2.47 9.02
CA THR A 119 1.33 -2.71 10.36
C THR A 119 -0.20 -2.85 10.37
N ASN A 120 -0.88 -2.57 9.25
CA ASN A 120 -2.34 -2.54 9.13
C ASN A 120 -2.84 -3.28 7.87
N GLY A 121 -2.66 -4.61 7.82
CA GLY A 121 -3.51 -5.54 7.04
C GLY A 121 -3.64 -5.27 5.54
N LEU A 122 -2.77 -5.88 4.74
CA LEU A 122 -3.06 -6.18 3.34
C LEU A 122 -3.25 -7.70 3.20
N LEU A 123 -4.47 -8.13 2.89
CA LEU A 123 -4.83 -9.53 2.65
C LEU A 123 -4.89 -9.77 1.13
N ALA A 124 -3.90 -10.47 0.57
CA ALA A 124 -3.97 -10.92 -0.81
C ALA A 124 -4.74 -12.24 -0.86
N ILE A 125 -6.00 -12.20 -1.31
CA ILE A 125 -6.82 -13.39 -1.57
C ILE A 125 -6.58 -13.82 -3.02
N ASP A 126 -6.18 -15.07 -3.19
CA ASP A 126 -6.12 -15.72 -4.50
C ASP A 126 -7.54 -16.14 -4.87
N ASN A 127 -8.20 -15.40 -5.77
CA ASN A 127 -9.53 -15.75 -6.23
C ASN A 127 -9.41 -16.76 -7.37
N SER A 128 -9.84 -17.99 -7.13
CA SER A 128 -9.66 -19.15 -8.02
C SER A 128 -10.29 -19.03 -9.42
N GLU A 129 -11.00 -17.93 -9.71
CA GLU A 129 -11.69 -17.69 -10.98
C GLU A 129 -11.02 -16.63 -11.88
N ASN A 130 -9.98 -15.93 -11.42
CA ASN A 130 -9.29 -14.92 -12.21
C ASN A 130 -7.82 -14.86 -11.80
N ASP A 131 -6.89 -15.02 -12.75
CA ASP A 131 -5.42 -14.96 -12.54
C ASP A 131 -4.94 -13.52 -12.18
N SER A 132 -5.63 -12.84 -11.26
CA SER A 132 -5.33 -11.50 -10.76
C SER A 132 -5.17 -11.56 -9.25
N THR A 133 -4.04 -11.04 -8.76
CA THR A 133 -3.90 -10.73 -7.34
C THR A 133 -4.58 -9.40 -7.08
N ASP A 134 -5.86 -9.46 -6.74
CA ASP A 134 -6.63 -8.26 -6.37
C ASP A 134 -6.26 -7.85 -4.95
N VAL A 135 -5.64 -6.69 -4.82
CA VAL A 135 -5.40 -6.05 -3.51
C VAL A 135 -6.64 -5.26 -3.17
N ASP A 136 -7.59 -5.93 -2.52
CA ASP A 136 -8.77 -5.25 -1.99
C ASP A 136 -8.40 -4.58 -0.67
N ILE A 137 -8.48 -3.26 -0.64
CA ILE A 137 -8.45 -2.52 0.62
C ILE A 137 -9.91 -2.38 0.99
N ASP A 138 -10.34 -3.10 2.03
CA ASP A 138 -11.71 -3.03 2.51
C ASP A 138 -11.96 -1.70 3.24
N LEU A 139 -12.02 -0.60 2.47
CA LEU A 139 -12.40 0.71 3.00
C LEU A 139 -13.84 0.67 3.50
N GLU A 140 -14.71 -0.10 2.84
CA GLU A 140 -16.13 -0.19 3.17
C GLU A 140 -16.34 -0.81 4.55
N GLY A 141 -15.72 -1.95 4.86
CA GLY A 141 -15.79 -2.59 6.18
C GLY A 141 -15.13 -1.77 7.28
N MET A 142 -14.02 -1.08 6.98
CA MET A 142 -13.38 -0.16 7.93
C MET A 142 -14.27 1.06 8.25
N ILE A 143 -14.95 1.61 7.24
CA ILE A 143 -15.89 2.74 7.41
C ILE A 143 -17.16 2.27 8.13
N GLN A 144 -17.69 1.09 7.80
CA GLN A 144 -18.90 0.52 8.41
C GLN A 144 -18.72 0.25 9.90
N GLU A 145 -17.60 -0.36 10.32
CA GLU A 145 -17.32 -0.61 11.74
C GLU A 145 -17.04 0.69 12.52
N ALA A 146 -16.40 1.68 11.90
CA ALA A 146 -16.20 3.00 12.50
C ALA A 146 -17.49 3.83 12.59
N MET A 147 -18.44 3.65 11.67
CA MET A 147 -19.72 4.36 11.63
C MET A 147 -20.86 3.67 12.39
N LYS A 148 -20.66 2.42 12.84
CA LYS A 148 -21.68 1.66 13.60
C LYS A 148 -22.17 2.39 14.85
N THR A 149 -21.30 3.17 15.49
CA THR A 149 -21.63 4.04 16.61
C THR A 149 -20.98 5.39 16.40
N LEU A 150 -21.76 6.47 16.45
CA LEU A 150 -21.21 7.83 16.49
C LEU A 150 -20.69 8.12 17.91
N VAL A 151 -19.37 8.04 18.09
CA VAL A 151 -18.71 8.31 19.37
C VAL A 151 -17.96 9.63 19.27
N PHE A 152 -18.30 10.61 20.11
CA PHE A 152 -17.54 11.83 20.26
C PHE A 152 -16.39 11.61 21.25
N GLY A 153 -15.30 12.38 21.09
CA GLY A 153 -14.21 12.41 22.05
C GLY A 153 -14.67 12.85 23.45
N SER A 154 -13.79 12.72 24.45
CA SER A 154 -14.04 13.24 25.79
C SER A 154 -14.38 14.74 25.75
N THR A 155 -15.30 15.16 26.61
CA THR A 155 -15.71 16.58 26.70
C THR A 155 -14.52 17.46 27.03
N VAL A 156 -14.45 18.60 26.34
CA VAL A 156 -13.58 19.73 26.70
C VAL A 156 -14.47 20.82 27.28
N GLU A 157 -14.09 21.37 28.42
CA GLU A 157 -14.80 22.47 29.06
C GLU A 157 -14.54 23.79 28.32
N LEU A 158 -15.60 24.56 28.12
CA LEU A 158 -15.57 25.93 27.63
C LEU A 158 -16.08 26.84 28.74
N THR A 159 -15.34 27.88 29.07
CA THR A 159 -15.80 28.93 29.99
C THR A 159 -16.40 30.07 29.18
N ILE A 160 -17.58 30.54 29.57
CA ILE A 160 -18.17 31.74 28.96
C ILE A 160 -17.24 32.93 29.17
N SER A 161 -17.03 33.72 28.12
CA SER A 161 -16.33 35.00 28.18
C SER A 161 -17.17 36.06 27.49
N SER A 162 -17.59 37.09 28.23
CA SER A 162 -18.44 38.17 27.70
C SER A 162 -19.70 37.67 26.97
N GLY A 163 -20.28 36.58 27.45
CA GLY A 163 -21.48 35.97 26.87
C GLY A 163 -21.24 35.10 25.64
N SER A 164 -19.99 34.72 25.35
CA SER A 164 -19.66 33.83 24.23
C SER A 164 -18.77 32.63 24.59
N ILE A 165 -18.80 31.60 23.74
CA ILE A 165 -17.88 30.46 23.73
C ILE A 165 -17.38 30.18 22.32
N THR A 166 -16.21 29.53 22.19
CA THR A 166 -15.67 29.06 20.91
C THR A 166 -15.52 27.53 20.94
N PRO A 167 -16.46 26.78 20.37
CA PRO A 167 -16.35 25.32 20.27
C PRO A 167 -15.14 24.90 19.44
N SER A 168 -14.44 23.86 19.88
CA SER A 168 -13.30 23.25 19.18
C SER A 168 -13.57 21.81 18.74
N GLN A 169 -14.67 21.22 19.19
CA GLN A 169 -15.15 19.89 18.84
C GLN A 169 -16.69 19.82 18.96
N THR A 170 -17.29 18.68 18.62
CA THR A 170 -18.75 18.51 18.65
C THR A 170 -19.31 18.44 20.06
N TYR A 171 -18.56 17.97 21.07
CA TYR A 171 -19.08 17.75 22.42
C TYR A 171 -18.29 18.50 23.50
N HIS A 172 -18.97 19.38 24.22
CA HIS A 172 -18.39 20.25 25.24
C HIS A 172 -19.19 20.26 26.54
N THR A 173 -18.52 20.58 27.64
CA THR A 173 -19.16 21.14 28.83
C THR A 173 -19.02 22.65 28.80
N VAL A 174 -19.98 23.38 29.35
CA VAL A 174 -19.96 24.85 29.41
C VAL A 174 -20.04 25.28 30.87
N ASP A 175 -19.10 26.12 31.28
CA ASP A 175 -19.07 26.76 32.60
C ASP A 175 -19.35 28.27 32.48
N THR A 176 -19.83 28.84 33.57
CA THR A 176 -20.08 30.28 33.72
C THR A 176 -18.76 31.07 33.74
N GLN A 177 -18.81 32.33 33.32
CA GLN A 177 -17.68 33.23 33.46
C GLN A 177 -17.28 33.37 34.93
N SER A 178 -15.98 33.23 35.20
CA SER A 178 -15.40 33.40 36.54
C SER A 178 -16.04 32.53 37.63
N ASP A 179 -16.59 31.37 37.26
CA ASP A 179 -17.20 30.43 38.21
C ASP A 179 -18.44 30.98 38.95
N ASP A 180 -19.12 31.97 38.35
CA ASP A 180 -20.32 32.60 38.89
C ASP A 180 -21.51 31.63 38.99
N ALA A 181 -22.51 32.00 39.80
CA ALA A 181 -23.69 31.13 40.00
C ALA A 181 -24.57 31.04 38.74
N ILE A 182 -24.62 32.11 37.95
CA ILE A 182 -25.47 32.24 36.76
C ILE A 182 -24.72 33.02 35.70
N ASP A 183 -24.77 32.56 34.45
CA ASP A 183 -24.27 33.32 33.31
C ASP A 183 -25.10 33.08 32.04
N ASP A 184 -25.05 34.05 31.15
CA ASP A 184 -25.82 34.09 29.91
C ASP A 184 -24.93 33.73 28.71
N LEU A 185 -25.31 32.69 27.98
CA LEU A 185 -24.72 32.37 26.69
C LEU A 185 -25.56 32.99 25.58
N THR A 186 -24.96 33.93 24.85
CA THR A 186 -25.62 34.67 23.75
C THR A 186 -24.98 34.38 22.39
N THR A 187 -23.68 34.05 22.37
CA THR A 187 -22.93 33.90 21.12
C THR A 187 -22.07 32.66 21.13
N ILE A 188 -22.03 31.93 20.02
CA ILE A 188 -21.11 30.83 19.79
C ILE A 188 -20.24 31.24 18.60
N ASP A 189 -18.96 31.50 18.87
CA ASP A 189 -17.98 32.11 17.95
C ASP A 189 -17.36 31.10 17.00
N ALA A 190 -18.19 30.30 16.34
CA ALA A 190 -17.86 29.40 15.25
C ALA A 190 -19.16 28.89 14.61
N GLY A 191 -19.07 28.29 13.43
CA GLY A 191 -20.20 27.64 12.77
C GLY A 191 -19.92 27.39 11.30
N LEU A 192 -20.01 26.14 10.87
CA LEU A 192 -20.12 25.76 9.48
C LEU A 192 -21.55 25.30 9.22
N ASP A 193 -22.08 25.56 8.03
CA ASP A 193 -23.45 25.17 7.69
C ASP A 193 -23.68 23.68 7.95
N GLY A 194 -24.72 23.34 8.71
CA GLY A 194 -25.03 21.98 9.13
C GLY A 194 -24.18 21.40 10.27
N GLN A 195 -23.27 22.18 10.87
CA GLN A 195 -22.42 21.71 11.97
C GLN A 195 -23.26 21.37 13.21
N LEU A 196 -23.05 20.18 13.77
CA LEU A 196 -23.62 19.74 15.04
C LEU A 196 -22.74 20.18 16.22
N LEU A 197 -23.38 20.64 17.29
CA LEU A 197 -22.77 20.92 18.57
C LEU A 197 -23.64 20.33 19.70
N VAL A 198 -23.00 19.71 20.67
CA VAL A 198 -23.62 19.16 21.87
C VAL A 198 -22.97 19.82 23.08
N ILE A 199 -23.79 20.44 23.92
CA ILE A 199 -23.33 21.12 25.14
C ILE A 199 -24.17 20.71 26.35
N ARG A 200 -23.53 20.73 27.52
CA ARG A 200 -24.16 20.55 28.84
C ARG A 200 -23.40 21.40 29.88
N PRO A 201 -23.96 21.65 31.07
CA PRO A 201 -23.24 22.34 32.13
C PRO A 201 -21.98 21.58 32.55
N ALA A 202 -20.92 22.32 32.86
CA ALA A 202 -19.74 21.80 33.53
C ALA A 202 -20.01 21.45 35.00
N ASN A 203 -20.94 22.18 35.64
CA ASN A 203 -21.25 22.07 37.05
C ASN A 203 -22.77 22.18 37.29
N ASP A 204 -23.36 21.21 37.96
CA ASP A 204 -24.81 21.18 38.26
C ASP A 204 -25.26 22.27 39.26
N GLY A 205 -24.32 22.90 39.97
CA GLY A 205 -24.56 24.02 40.89
C GLY A 205 -24.51 25.40 40.22
N ARG A 206 -24.18 25.49 38.93
CA ARG A 206 -24.07 26.73 38.16
C ARG A 206 -25.06 26.70 37.00
N SER A 207 -25.73 27.82 36.75
CA SER A 207 -26.76 27.91 35.71
C SER A 207 -26.25 28.67 34.51
N VAL A 208 -26.12 27.99 33.38
CA VAL A 208 -25.91 28.63 32.07
C VAL A 208 -27.26 28.80 31.39
N ILE A 209 -27.57 30.00 30.91
CA ILE A 209 -28.83 30.29 30.20
C ILE A 209 -28.53 30.58 28.73
N LEU A 210 -29.07 29.76 27.83
CA LEU A 210 -29.06 30.06 26.39
C LEU A 210 -30.11 31.14 26.12
N ARG A 211 -29.65 32.31 25.67
CA ARG A 211 -30.51 33.45 25.40
C ARG A 211 -31.06 33.41 23.98
N ASN A 212 -32.38 33.32 23.85
CA ASN A 212 -33.03 33.31 22.56
C ASN A 212 -32.99 34.69 21.90
N GLY A 213 -32.53 34.75 20.65
CA GLY A 213 -32.53 35.99 19.88
C GLY A 213 -31.47 37.01 20.29
N ALA A 214 -30.70 36.71 21.35
CA ALA A 214 -29.46 37.42 21.66
C ALA A 214 -28.32 36.77 20.88
N GLY A 215 -27.46 37.59 20.26
CA GLY A 215 -26.38 37.10 19.40
C GLY A 215 -26.88 36.13 18.32
N ASN A 216 -26.18 35.01 18.18
CA ASN A 216 -26.42 34.01 17.14
C ASN A 216 -27.10 32.74 17.66
N ILE A 217 -27.84 32.78 18.77
CA ILE A 217 -28.58 31.61 19.30
C ILE A 217 -30.09 31.78 19.07
N ARG A 218 -30.73 30.71 18.60
CA ARG A 218 -32.19 30.61 18.46
C ARG A 218 -32.69 29.37 19.17
N CYS A 219 -33.53 29.56 20.16
CA CYS A 219 -34.03 28.48 21.00
C CYS A 219 -35.39 28.00 20.53
N VAL A 220 -35.63 26.69 20.64
CA VAL A 220 -36.96 26.12 20.40
C VAL A 220 -38.02 26.82 21.27
N GLY A 221 -39.17 27.14 20.67
CA GLY A 221 -40.25 27.85 21.35
C GLY A 221 -40.03 29.36 21.54
N ASN A 222 -38.94 29.94 21.00
CA ASN A 222 -38.60 31.37 21.11
C ASN A 222 -38.47 31.87 22.56
N VAL A 223 -37.99 31.02 23.46
CA VAL A 223 -37.79 31.32 24.88
C VAL A 223 -36.35 31.06 25.30
N ASP A 224 -35.87 31.77 26.32
CA ASP A 224 -34.59 31.45 26.94
C ASP A 224 -34.63 30.05 27.57
N ILE A 225 -33.54 29.30 27.45
CA ILE A 225 -33.46 27.91 27.90
C ILE A 225 -32.33 27.75 28.90
N PRO A 226 -32.61 27.33 30.15
CA PRO A 226 -31.58 26.85 31.06
C PRO A 226 -30.87 25.63 30.46
N LEU A 227 -29.54 25.68 30.41
CA LEU A 227 -28.73 24.60 29.86
C LEU A 227 -28.76 23.40 30.81
N GLU A 228 -29.29 22.27 30.35
CA GLU A 228 -29.15 20.96 30.99
C GLU A 228 -28.40 20.03 30.03
N PHE A 229 -28.97 19.85 28.84
CA PHE A 229 -28.35 19.19 27.70
C PHE A 229 -28.97 19.77 26.44
N CYS A 230 -28.15 20.26 25.52
CA CYS A 230 -28.62 20.88 24.30
C CYS A 230 -27.84 20.37 23.09
N ILE A 231 -28.57 20.11 22.01
CA ILE A 231 -28.03 19.84 20.69
C ILE A 231 -28.33 21.06 19.84
N LEU A 232 -27.32 21.60 19.17
CA LEU A 232 -27.44 22.73 18.28
C LEU A 232 -26.99 22.34 16.88
N ILE A 233 -27.64 22.91 15.87
CA ILE A 233 -27.19 22.86 14.48
C ILE A 233 -27.00 24.29 13.98
N TYR A 234 -25.87 24.56 13.32
CA TYR A 234 -25.62 25.87 12.72
C TYR A 234 -26.29 25.96 11.35
N ASP A 235 -27.05 27.04 11.13
CA ASP A 235 -27.66 27.39 9.85
C ASP A 235 -26.98 28.67 9.33
N ALA A 236 -26.24 28.55 8.23
CA ALA A 236 -25.50 29.67 7.66
C ALA A 236 -26.40 30.70 6.96
N THR A 237 -27.63 30.33 6.60
CA THR A 237 -28.61 31.26 6.02
C THR A 237 -29.19 32.17 7.09
N LEU A 238 -29.42 31.63 8.28
CA LEU A 238 -29.89 32.38 9.45
C LEU A 238 -28.75 33.02 10.26
N GLU A 239 -27.50 32.67 9.93
CA GLU A 239 -26.29 33.01 10.68
C GLU A 239 -26.43 32.67 12.18
N ALA A 240 -27.08 31.54 12.48
CA ALA A 240 -27.49 31.21 13.84
C ALA A 240 -27.40 29.71 14.19
N TRP A 241 -27.13 29.45 15.46
CA TRP A 241 -27.25 28.14 16.10
C TRP A 241 -28.69 27.90 16.54
N LEU A 242 -29.31 26.87 15.97
CA LEU A 242 -30.64 26.41 16.31
C LEU A 242 -30.56 25.41 17.46
N ALA A 243 -30.92 25.85 18.66
CA ALA A 243 -30.89 25.07 19.88
C ALA A 243 -32.13 24.19 20.01
N LEU A 244 -31.92 22.88 19.93
CA LEU A 244 -32.89 21.83 20.19
C LEU A 244 -32.77 21.43 21.66
N GLN A 245 -33.85 21.55 22.42
CA GLN A 245 -33.89 21.06 23.79
C GLN A 245 -34.18 19.55 23.82
N GLY A 246 -33.36 18.79 24.54
CA GLY A 246 -33.79 17.47 25.01
C GLY A 246 -34.84 17.67 26.10
N GLY A 247 -36.09 17.25 25.86
CA GLY A 247 -37.23 17.57 26.71
C GLY A 247 -37.01 17.29 28.20
N GLY A 248 -36.76 18.34 28.97
CA GLY A 248 -36.83 18.34 30.43
C GLY A 248 -38.29 18.39 30.88
N SER A 249 -38.59 17.74 31.99
CA SER A 249 -39.93 17.60 32.58
C SER A 249 -40.46 18.95 33.08
N GLY A 250 -40.87 19.86 32.19
CA GLY A 250 -41.35 21.19 32.59
C GLY A 250 -41.53 22.22 31.48
N SER A 251 -40.96 22.03 30.29
CA SER A 251 -41.27 22.92 29.16
C SER A 251 -42.67 22.60 28.62
N PRO A 252 -43.60 23.57 28.50
CA PRO A 252 -44.82 23.35 27.76
C PRO A 252 -44.40 22.94 26.36
N ALA A 253 -44.80 21.75 25.93
CA ALA A 253 -44.47 21.21 24.62
C ALA A 253 -44.76 22.28 23.58
N ALA A 254 -43.71 22.92 23.07
CA ALA A 254 -43.83 23.82 21.95
C ALA A 254 -44.42 22.98 20.82
N ASP A 255 -45.61 23.37 20.38
CA ASP A 255 -46.34 22.74 19.29
C ASP A 255 -45.38 22.45 18.14
N LEU A 256 -45.13 21.16 17.86
CA LEU A 256 -44.22 20.71 16.81
C LEU A 256 -44.61 21.24 15.42
N ASN A 257 -45.80 21.84 15.28
CA ASN A 257 -46.22 22.57 14.08
C ASN A 257 -45.52 23.91 13.86
N GLN A 258 -44.82 24.49 14.83
CA GLN A 258 -44.10 25.77 14.62
C GLN A 258 -42.76 25.60 13.89
N ILE A 259 -42.24 24.37 13.77
CA ILE A 259 -40.99 24.08 13.04
C ILE A 259 -41.20 24.25 11.52
N TYR A 260 -42.43 24.09 11.01
CA TYR A 260 -42.74 24.28 9.59
C TYR A 260 -42.97 25.73 9.16
N ALA A 261 -42.90 26.71 10.07
CA ALA A 261 -43.09 28.14 9.73
C ALA A 261 -41.79 28.90 9.48
N LEU A 262 -40.63 28.22 9.56
CA LEU A 262 -39.29 28.81 9.45
C LEU A 262 -38.41 28.18 8.36
N ILE A 263 -39.02 27.38 7.47
CA ILE A 263 -38.41 26.82 6.25
C ILE A 263 -39.26 27.25 5.05
#